data_AF-A0A081GI61-F1
#
_entry.id   AF-A0A081GI61-F1
#
_cell.length_a   1.000
_cell.length_b   1.000
_cell.length_c   1.000
_cell.angle_alpha   90.00
_cell.angle_beta   90.00
_cell.angle_gamma   90.00
#
_symmetry.space_group_name_H-M   'P 1'
#
loop_
_entity.id
_entity.type
_entity.pdbx_description
1 polymer ?
#
loop_
_entity_poly.entity_id
_entity_poly.type
_entity_poly.pdbx_seq_one_letter_code
_entity_poly.pdbx_strand_id
1 'polypeptide(L)'
;MELAPAQAEQRPAPQIPRDGWKDCAYNERTMGCVDERIPGGLEIRWQDGQRMTYREQPGSGEGGMDLLRDRLGGLWRRELFIQGNVVLTNTANGNRIFLPLRFPCRPPTKGEVGYCRY
;
A
#
# COMPACT_ATOMS: atom_id res chain seq x y z
N MET A 1 -20.29 -43.64 -2.93
CA MET A 1 -20.57 -42.31 -2.35
C MET A 1 -19.29 -41.49 -2.51
N GLU A 2 -19.18 -40.77 -3.63
CA GLU A 2 -18.06 -39.87 -3.90
C GLU A 2 -18.32 -38.52 -3.22
N LEU A 3 -17.42 -38.13 -2.32
CA LEU A 3 -17.45 -36.82 -1.68
C LEU A 3 -16.89 -35.78 -2.66
N ALA A 4 -17.72 -34.82 -3.06
CA ALA A 4 -17.30 -33.68 -3.86
C ALA A 4 -16.28 -32.81 -3.10
N PRO A 5 -15.29 -32.19 -3.77
CA PRO A 5 -14.32 -31.33 -3.11
C PRO A 5 -14.99 -30.04 -2.64
N ALA A 6 -14.71 -29.64 -1.40
CA ALA A 6 -15.15 -28.38 -0.83
C ALA A 6 -14.63 -27.21 -1.67
N GLN A 7 -15.55 -26.44 -2.27
CA GLN A 7 -15.21 -25.19 -2.94
C GLN A 7 -14.72 -24.21 -1.87
N ALA A 8 -13.45 -23.82 -1.94
CA ALA A 8 -12.91 -22.77 -1.09
C ALA A 8 -13.71 -21.48 -1.35
N GLU A 9 -14.45 -21.00 -0.34
CA GLU A 9 -15.14 -19.73 -0.37
C GLU A 9 -14.18 -18.59 -0.71
N GLN A 10 -14.21 -18.15 -1.97
CA GLN A 10 -13.56 -16.93 -2.42
C GLN A 10 -14.26 -15.78 -1.70
N ARG A 11 -13.66 -15.31 -0.61
CA ARG A 11 -14.14 -14.11 0.08
C ARG A 11 -14.24 -12.98 -0.95
N PRO A 12 -15.40 -12.30 -1.08
CA PRO A 12 -15.54 -11.22 -2.04
C PRO A 12 -14.43 -10.19 -1.78
N ALA A 13 -13.80 -9.74 -2.86
CA ALA A 13 -12.77 -8.72 -2.77
C ALA A 13 -13.35 -7.50 -2.02
N PRO A 14 -12.59 -6.89 -1.09
CA PRO A 14 -13.08 -5.76 -0.33
C PRO A 14 -13.57 -4.67 -1.29
N GLN A 15 -14.84 -4.25 -1.13
CA GLN A 15 -15.39 -3.14 -1.89
C GLN A 15 -14.83 -1.83 -1.32
N ILE A 16 -13.71 -1.37 -1.87
CA ILE A 16 -13.12 -0.09 -1.52
C ILE A 16 -13.84 0.99 -2.34
N PRO A 17 -14.45 2.01 -1.70
CA PRO A 17 -15.05 3.14 -2.41
C PRO A 17 -14.08 3.77 -3.40
N ARG A 18 -14.56 4.29 -4.53
CA ARG A 18 -13.72 4.86 -5.60
C ARG A 18 -12.74 5.92 -5.08
N ASP A 19 -13.17 6.72 -4.11
CA ASP A 19 -12.37 7.78 -3.48
C ASP A 19 -11.27 7.24 -2.54
N GLY A 20 -11.29 5.94 -2.22
CA GLY A 20 -10.26 5.27 -1.42
C GLY A 20 -8.99 4.91 -2.19
N TRP A 21 -9.07 4.75 -3.52
CA TRP A 21 -7.98 4.23 -4.38
C TRP A 21 -6.99 5.28 -4.85
N LYS A 22 -5.73 5.24 -4.38
CA LYS A 22 -4.60 6.12 -4.73
C LYS A 22 -3.95 5.81 -6.06
N ASP A 23 -3.46 6.84 -6.75
CA ASP A 23 -2.66 6.70 -7.97
C ASP A 23 -1.22 6.31 -7.63
N CYS A 24 -1.06 5.09 -7.13
CA CYS A 24 0.25 4.53 -6.81
C CYS A 24 0.99 4.13 -8.09
N ALA A 25 2.29 3.84 -8.00
CA ALA A 25 3.03 3.28 -9.12
C ALA A 25 3.92 2.12 -8.69
N TYR A 26 4.04 1.11 -9.55
CA TYR A 26 5.03 0.04 -9.46
C TYR A 26 5.90 0.08 -10.72
N ASN A 27 7.21 0.28 -10.55
CA ASN A 27 8.15 0.48 -11.66
C ASN A 27 7.63 1.48 -12.70
N GLU A 28 7.22 2.66 -12.23
CA GLU A 28 6.67 3.77 -13.05
C GLU A 28 5.30 3.51 -13.69
N ARG A 29 4.78 2.28 -13.62
CA ARG A 29 3.43 1.98 -14.08
C ARG A 29 2.41 2.35 -13.01
N THR A 30 1.60 3.36 -13.30
CA THR A 30 0.51 3.80 -12.42
C THR A 30 -0.59 2.75 -12.31
N MET A 31 -1.04 2.48 -11.09
CA MET A 31 -2.17 1.60 -10.77
C MET A 31 -2.83 2.07 -9.47
N GLY A 32 -4.16 1.93 -9.39
CA GLY A 32 -4.90 2.15 -8.16
C GLY A 32 -4.36 1.29 -7.02
N CYS A 33 -4.07 1.90 -5.86
CA CYS A 33 -3.75 1.15 -4.65
C CYS A 33 -4.31 1.79 -3.38
N VAL A 34 -4.38 1.02 -2.30
CA VAL A 34 -4.68 1.48 -0.95
C VAL A 34 -3.58 0.98 -0.03
N ASP A 35 -2.87 1.90 0.61
CA ASP A 35 -1.96 1.61 1.71
C ASP A 35 -2.65 1.80 3.05
N GLU A 36 -2.32 0.91 3.98
CA GLU A 36 -2.78 0.93 5.35
C GLU A 36 -1.59 0.70 6.28
N ARG A 37 -1.46 1.56 7.30
CA ARG A 37 -0.44 1.37 8.33
C ARG A 37 -0.92 0.30 9.29
N ILE A 38 -0.10 -0.73 9.48
CA ILE A 38 -0.34 -1.84 10.40
C ILE A 38 0.72 -1.82 11.51
N PRO A 39 0.53 -2.53 12.63
CA PRO A 39 1.56 -2.63 13.66
C PRO A 39 2.89 -3.15 13.07
N GLY A 40 3.94 -2.35 13.16
CA GLY A 40 5.28 -2.69 12.65
C GLY A 40 5.37 -2.82 11.12
N GLY A 41 4.56 -2.07 10.36
CA GLY A 41 4.67 -2.10 8.91
C GLY A 41 3.53 -1.41 8.15
N LEU A 42 3.37 -1.85 6.91
CA LEU A 42 2.48 -1.30 5.90
C LEU A 42 1.88 -2.45 5.09
N GLU A 43 0.58 -2.37 4.78
CA GLU A 43 -0.05 -3.24 3.78
C GLU A 43 -0.48 -2.41 2.57
N ILE A 44 -0.18 -2.89 1.37
CA ILE A 44 -0.63 -2.30 0.11
C ILE A 44 -1.59 -3.27 -0.56
N ARG A 45 -2.78 -2.78 -0.91
CA ARG A 45 -3.79 -3.47 -1.71
C ARG A 45 -3.87 -2.80 -3.08
N TRP A 46 -3.69 -3.56 -4.15
CA TRP A 46 -3.72 -3.08 -5.52
C TRP A 46 -5.10 -3.30 -6.15
N GLN A 47 -5.43 -2.47 -7.15
CA GLN A 47 -6.73 -2.48 -7.82
C GLN A 47 -7.01 -3.79 -8.58
N ASP A 48 -5.95 -4.51 -8.96
CA ASP A 48 -6.04 -5.84 -9.59
C ASP A 48 -6.32 -6.97 -8.58
N GLY A 49 -6.50 -6.64 -7.29
CA GLY A 49 -6.78 -7.59 -6.21
C GLY A 49 -5.54 -8.14 -5.52
N GLN A 50 -4.33 -7.80 -5.99
CA GLN A 50 -3.09 -8.21 -5.30
C GLN A 50 -2.94 -7.47 -3.97
N ARG A 51 -2.32 -8.14 -3.00
CA ARG A 51 -2.01 -7.53 -1.69
C ARG A 51 -0.60 -7.92 -1.25
N MET A 52 0.11 -6.99 -0.64
CA MET A 52 1.44 -7.23 -0.09
C MET A 52 1.63 -6.51 1.24
N THR A 53 2.27 -7.18 2.18
CA THR A 53 2.61 -6.62 3.50
C THR A 53 4.11 -6.42 3.58
N TYR A 54 4.53 -5.26 4.07
CA TYR A 54 5.90 -4.85 4.26
C TYR A 54 6.13 -4.61 5.76
N ARG A 55 6.90 -5.48 6.40
CA ARG A 55 7.16 -5.44 7.85
C ARG A 55 8.49 -4.75 8.14
N GLU A 56 8.50 -3.82 9.09
CA GLU A 56 9.72 -3.17 9.56
C GLU A 56 10.71 -4.22 10.09
N GLN A 57 11.98 -4.06 9.74
CA GLN A 57 13.05 -4.92 10.24
C GLN A 57 13.66 -4.31 11.50
N PRO A 58 13.79 -5.07 12.61
CA PRO A 58 14.48 -4.61 13.81
C PRO A 58 15.93 -4.23 13.50
N GLY A 59 16.41 -3.11 14.03
CA GLY A 59 17.82 -2.72 13.92
C GLY A 59 18.20 -1.94 12.66
N SER A 60 17.27 -1.60 11.76
CA SER A 60 17.52 -0.67 10.65
C SER A 60 17.59 0.81 11.08
N GLY A 61 17.98 1.07 12.33
CA GLY A 61 17.71 2.29 13.07
C GLY A 61 18.91 3.22 13.30
N GLU A 62 19.87 3.28 12.38
CA GLU A 62 20.84 4.38 12.34
C GLU A 62 20.85 5.00 10.94
N GLY A 63 20.35 6.24 10.81
CA GLY A 63 20.48 7.04 9.57
C GLY A 63 19.21 7.29 8.74
N GLY A 64 18.01 6.97 9.24
CA GLY A 64 16.75 7.41 8.61
C GLY A 64 16.29 6.61 7.38
N MET A 65 16.81 5.40 7.17
CA MET A 65 16.35 4.49 6.12
C MET A 65 15.70 3.26 6.75
N ASP A 66 14.37 3.26 6.83
CA ASP A 66 13.65 2.12 7.37
C ASP A 66 13.70 0.97 6.36
N LEU A 67 14.19 -0.20 6.80
CA LEU A 67 14.14 -1.41 5.98
C LEU A 67 12.84 -2.15 6.26
N LEU A 68 12.13 -2.49 5.20
CA LEU A 68 10.94 -3.31 5.23
C LEU A 68 11.22 -4.67 4.57
N ARG A 69 10.54 -5.71 5.04
CA ARG A 69 10.56 -7.04 4.44
C ARG A 69 9.18 -7.43 3.97
N ASP A 70 9.06 -7.85 2.71
CA ASP A 70 7.81 -8.37 2.17
C ASP A 70 7.58 -9.84 2.53
N ARG A 71 6.38 -10.37 2.25
CA ARG A 71 6.04 -11.79 2.52
C ARG A 71 6.78 -12.79 1.63
N LEU A 72 7.33 -12.35 0.51
CA LEU A 72 8.15 -13.17 -0.40
C LEU A 72 9.63 -13.17 0.02
N GLY A 73 9.98 -12.41 1.06
CA GLY A 73 11.34 -12.31 1.58
C GLY A 73 12.16 -11.15 0.99
N GLY A 74 11.59 -10.35 0.08
CA GLY A 74 12.25 -9.18 -0.49
C GLY A 74 12.48 -8.09 0.54
N LEU A 75 13.66 -7.47 0.49
CA LEU A 75 14.03 -6.33 1.34
C LEU A 75 13.86 -5.02 0.59
N TRP A 76 13.13 -4.10 1.19
CA TRP A 76 12.72 -2.83 0.62
C TRP A 76 13.20 -1.68 1.50
N ARG A 77 13.95 -0.75 0.92
CA ARG A 77 14.28 0.52 1.57
C ARG A 77 13.09 1.46 1.46
N ARG A 78 12.61 1.99 2.59
CA ARG A 78 11.57 3.02 2.67
C ARG A 78 12.21 4.39 2.73
N GLU A 79 11.76 5.28 1.86
CA GLU A 79 12.10 6.69 1.82
C GLU A 79 10.81 7.50 2.00
N LEU A 80 10.72 8.27 3.09
CA LEU A 80 9.61 9.17 3.37
C LEU A 80 10.02 10.59 2.96
N PHE A 81 9.32 11.17 1.99
CA PHE A 81 9.58 12.53 1.55
C PHE A 81 8.89 13.55 2.47
N ILE A 82 9.42 14.77 2.53
CA ILE A 82 8.88 15.87 3.35
C ILE A 82 7.40 16.16 3.03
N GLN A 83 6.98 15.93 1.78
CA GLN A 83 5.60 16.05 1.32
C GLN A 83 4.68 14.92 1.80
N GLY A 84 5.19 13.93 2.54
CA GLY A 84 4.48 12.75 3.02
C GLY A 84 4.35 11.61 2.01
N ASN A 85 4.90 11.76 0.79
CA ASN A 85 4.99 10.66 -0.17
C ASN A 85 5.95 9.59 0.34
N VAL A 86 5.67 8.33 0.02
CA VAL A 86 6.54 7.21 0.37
C VAL A 86 7.04 6.53 -0.90
N VAL A 87 8.34 6.23 -0.94
CA VAL A 87 8.93 5.35 -1.94
C VAL A 87 9.47 4.11 -1.24
N LEU A 88 9.15 2.94 -1.79
CA LEU A 88 9.83 1.70 -1.43
C LEU A 88 10.72 1.28 -2.60
N THR A 89 11.98 0.97 -2.33
CA THR A 89 12.92 0.45 -3.34
C THR A 89 13.43 -0.92 -2.90
N ASN A 90 13.17 -1.94 -3.71
CA ASN A 90 13.68 -3.29 -3.48
C ASN A 90 15.20 -3.30 -3.66
N THR A 91 15.90 -3.73 -2.62
CA THR A 91 17.36 -3.70 -2.55
C THR A 91 18.05 -4.72 -3.46
N ALA A 92 17.35 -5.78 -3.86
CA ALA A 92 17.92 -6.86 -4.67
C ALA A 92 17.78 -6.62 -6.18
N ASN A 93 16.68 -5.99 -6.62
CA ASN A 93 16.38 -5.85 -8.05
C ASN A 93 16.05 -4.42 -8.48
N GLY A 94 16.02 -3.46 -7.57
CA GLY A 94 15.72 -2.06 -7.87
C GLY A 94 14.25 -1.77 -8.17
N ASN A 95 13.34 -2.76 -8.06
CA ASN A 95 11.91 -2.52 -8.21
C ASN A 95 11.45 -1.44 -7.23
N ARG A 96 10.54 -0.58 -7.69
CA ARG A 96 10.21 0.64 -6.98
C ARG A 96 8.70 0.81 -6.88
N ILE A 97 8.22 1.09 -5.67
CA ILE A 97 6.83 1.42 -5.39
C ILE A 97 6.78 2.89 -4.99
N PHE A 98 5.91 3.66 -5.63
CA PHE A 98 5.58 5.01 -5.23
C PHE A 98 4.17 5.04 -4.64
N LEU A 99 4.07 5.55 -3.41
CA LEU A 99 2.83 5.75 -2.67
C LEU A 99 2.64 7.25 -2.45
N PRO A 100 1.73 7.90 -3.19
CA PRO A 100 1.45 9.31 -2.95
C PRO A 100 0.81 9.51 -1.57
N LEU A 101 1.15 10.62 -0.92
CA LEU A 101 0.37 11.08 0.22
C LEU A 101 -1.06 11.31 -0.26
N ARG A 102 -2.03 10.69 0.41
CA ARG A 102 -3.42 11.13 0.31
C ARG A 102 -3.84 11.78 1.60
N PHE A 103 -4.19 13.05 1.49
CA PHE A 103 -5.21 13.60 2.37
C PHE A 103 -6.52 12.91 2.01
N PRO A 104 -7.29 12.39 2.98
CA PRO A 104 -8.68 12.01 2.73
C PRO A 104 -9.47 13.29 2.46
N CYS A 105 -9.40 13.81 1.24
CA CYS A 105 -10.30 14.85 0.79
C CYS A 105 -11.67 14.18 0.65
N ARG A 106 -12.60 14.46 1.57
CA ARG A 106 -14.01 14.27 1.23
C ARG A 106 -14.27 15.13 -0.01
N PRO A 107 -14.74 14.57 -1.14
CA PRO A 107 -15.15 15.41 -2.25
C PRO A 107 -16.23 16.35 -1.72
N PRO A 108 -16.12 17.67 -1.96
CA PRO A 108 -17.14 18.60 -1.53
C PRO A 108 -18.48 18.21 -2.13
N THR A 109 -19.53 18.16 -1.32
CA THR A 109 -20.89 18.12 -1.87
C THR A 109 -21.18 19.46 -2.56
N LYS A 110 -22.11 19.49 -3.53
CA LYS A 110 -22.39 20.69 -4.33
C LYS A 110 -22.74 21.87 -3.41
N GLY A 111 -21.82 22.84 -3.31
CA GLY A 111 -21.96 24.04 -2.48
C GLY A 111 -21.00 24.09 -1.27
N GLU A 112 -20.21 23.05 -1.02
CA GLU A 112 -19.18 23.04 0.02
C GLU A 112 -17.77 23.25 -0.56
N VAL A 113 -16.86 23.78 0.25
CA VAL A 113 -15.41 23.75 0.01
C VAL A 113 -14.88 22.47 0.66
N GLY A 114 -14.14 21.64 -0.10
CA GLY A 114 -13.54 20.42 0.44
C GLY A 114 -12.41 20.80 1.40
N TYR A 115 -12.46 20.32 2.65
CA TYR A 115 -11.43 20.62 3.64
C TYR A 115 -10.55 19.39 3.90
N CYS A 116 -9.23 19.59 3.85
CA CYS A 116 -8.25 18.65 4.38
C CYS A 116 -8.24 18.80 5.92
N ARG A 117 -8.48 17.73 6.68
CA ARG A 117 -8.20 17.75 8.13
C ARG A 117 -6.70 17.53 8.34
N TYR A 118 -6.07 18.49 9.03
CA TYR A 118 -4.67 18.46 9.48
C TYR A 118 -4.52 17.60 10.73
#